data_AF-A0A839IWR4-F1
#
_entry.id   AF-A0A839IWR4-F1
#
_cell.length_a   1.000
_cell.length_b   1.000
_cell.length_c   1.000
_cell.angle_alpha   90.00
_cell.angle_beta   90.00
_cell.angle_gamma   90.00
#
_symmetry.space_group_name_H-M   'P 1'
#
loop_
_entity.id
_entity.type
_entity.pdbx_description
1 polymer ?
#
loop_
_entity_poly.entity_id
_entity_poly.type
_entity_poly.pdbx_seq_one_letter_code
_entity_poly.pdbx_strand_id
1 'polypeptide(L)'
;MKLLIKNLGIISRGEVKIDGLTVIAGENDAGKSTVGKLFFSLIKAISRYKEDVIEDKDDGIAERIEDIYITLRRLINVNENTVLKETFNPNFFYREVREDELEAVEYRIDMLESLQTENKASRFILKGKLIRKLNNLKDYILEPTDKESIIRKAISKSLYSEFKGGLFPAGQDENIQSGIFIKDGESEVVDILWGKEKVDEVCFYDDVGLGFKDVTFVDDTSVLQYHELFLYDNAVGGAEYKAIPFHARDLSEKLKIRVFDELLTEYRGLSRSLSDIYKGNMQYNRQASDFFLDRGNYKIPSANVATGIKSLGILDLLIKSGACNSDNLLILDEPEVNLHPKWQIEVARVIVGLVSQGAKIIITTHSPYMLEALEGFSRMEALDSNFYLAKKINGTSEIVDVSGDVGIVVEQLAQPLFDLHEELERFEYGSKGE
;
A
#
# COMPACT_ATOMS: atom_id res chain seq x y z
N MET A 1 -10.47 -6.64 15.25
CA MET A 1 -10.30 -7.43 14.02
C MET A 1 -9.24 -8.52 14.18
N LYS A 2 -9.50 -9.71 13.62
CA LYS A 2 -8.65 -10.90 13.63
C LYS A 2 -8.61 -11.52 12.23
N LEU A 3 -7.41 -11.82 11.75
CA LEU A 3 -7.13 -12.41 10.44
C LEU A 3 -6.67 -13.85 10.63
N LEU A 4 -7.38 -14.78 10.00
CA LEU A 4 -6.97 -16.16 9.86
C LEU A 4 -6.36 -16.35 8.47
N ILE A 5 -5.17 -16.95 8.41
CA ILE A 5 -4.42 -17.19 7.18
C ILE A 5 -4.32 -18.71 6.99
N LYS A 6 -4.58 -19.16 5.77
CA LYS A 6 -4.37 -20.54 5.34
C LYS A 6 -3.66 -20.52 3.98
N ASN A 7 -2.46 -21.08 3.92
CA ASN A 7 -1.71 -21.28 2.69
C ASN A 7 -1.46 -19.99 1.86
N LEU A 8 -0.76 -19.03 2.45
CA LEU A 8 -0.34 -17.78 1.80
C LEU A 8 1.18 -17.78 1.57
N GLY A 9 1.61 -18.06 0.33
CA GLY A 9 3.02 -18.17 -0.02
C GLY A 9 3.72 -19.20 0.89
N ILE A 10 4.71 -18.75 1.68
CA ILE A 10 5.41 -19.61 2.64
C ILE A 10 4.64 -19.85 3.95
N ILE A 11 3.59 -19.06 4.25
CA ILE A 11 2.80 -19.19 5.47
C ILE A 11 1.74 -20.27 5.29
N SER A 12 1.87 -21.38 6.01
CA SER A 12 0.91 -22.49 5.95
C SER A 12 -0.34 -22.20 6.77
N ARG A 13 -0.18 -21.64 7.98
CA ARG A 13 -1.28 -21.21 8.84
C ARG A 13 -0.87 -20.07 9.75
N GLY A 14 -1.83 -19.23 10.12
CA GLY A 14 -1.60 -18.18 11.09
C GLY A 14 -2.88 -17.53 11.56
N GLU A 15 -2.83 -16.97 12.75
CA GLU A 15 -3.89 -16.14 13.29
C GLU A 15 -3.27 -14.87 13.84
N VAL A 16 -3.73 -13.72 13.36
CA VAL A 16 -3.19 -12.41 13.75
C VAL A 16 -4.32 -11.50 14.17
N LYS A 17 -4.31 -11.06 15.44
CA LYS A 17 -5.18 -10.02 15.96
C LYS A 17 -4.53 -8.66 15.70
N ILE A 18 -5.31 -7.73 15.17
CA ILE A 18 -4.94 -6.32 15.10
C ILE A 18 -5.66 -5.59 16.23
N ASP A 19 -4.89 -5.15 17.21
CA ASP A 19 -5.39 -4.35 18.31
C ASP A 19 -4.26 -3.60 19.01
N GLY A 20 -4.32 -2.26 18.98
CA GLY A 20 -3.27 -1.40 19.52
C GLY A 20 -1.95 -1.65 18.81
N LEU A 21 -1.05 -2.38 19.46
CA LEU A 21 0.22 -2.82 18.92
C LEU A 21 0.19 -4.31 18.54
N THR A 22 0.55 -4.63 17.30
CA THR A 22 0.74 -6.02 16.85
C THR A 22 2.17 -6.19 16.36
N VAL A 23 2.93 -7.11 16.96
CA VAL A 23 4.33 -7.36 16.60
C VAL A 23 4.49 -8.78 16.06
N ILE A 24 5.09 -8.94 14.89
CA ILE A 24 5.41 -10.24 14.29
C ILE A 24 6.94 -10.36 14.22
N ALA A 25 7.48 -11.17 15.12
CA ALA A 25 8.91 -11.42 15.24
C ALA A 25 9.31 -12.74 14.57
N GLY A 26 10.57 -12.88 14.19
CA GLY A 26 11.12 -14.13 13.69
C GLY A 26 12.29 -13.92 12.73
N GLU A 27 12.90 -15.02 12.32
CA GLU A 27 14.02 -15.02 11.39
C GLU A 27 13.65 -14.44 10.02
N ASN A 28 14.67 -14.11 9.22
CA ASN A 28 14.48 -13.68 7.84
C ASN A 28 13.81 -14.79 7.03
N ASP A 29 13.02 -14.38 6.04
CA ASP A 29 12.30 -15.30 5.15
C ASP A 29 11.26 -16.20 5.90
N ALA A 30 10.76 -15.75 7.05
CA ALA A 30 9.67 -16.43 7.78
C ALA A 30 8.26 -15.93 7.40
N GLY A 31 8.14 -14.98 6.48
CA GLY A 31 6.84 -14.49 5.98
C GLY A 31 6.25 -13.31 6.77
N LYS A 32 7.05 -12.67 7.64
CA LYS A 32 6.63 -11.51 8.43
C LYS A 32 6.10 -10.37 7.54
N SER A 33 6.90 -9.95 6.55
CA SER A 33 6.53 -8.91 5.57
C SER A 33 5.30 -9.28 4.73
N THR A 34 5.09 -10.58 4.46
CA THR A 34 3.94 -11.10 3.72
C THR A 34 2.63 -10.76 4.43
N VAL A 35 2.58 -10.90 5.76
CA VAL A 35 1.39 -10.54 6.56
C VAL A 35 1.11 -9.04 6.47
N GLY A 36 2.14 -8.20 6.58
CA GLY A 36 1.98 -6.75 6.46
C GLY A 36 1.50 -6.31 5.08
N LYS A 37 2.08 -6.85 4.00
CA LYS A 37 1.65 -6.59 2.61
C LYS A 37 0.23 -7.05 2.34
N LEU A 38 -0.20 -8.15 2.97
CA LEU A 38 -1.57 -8.63 2.90
C LEU A 38 -2.52 -7.61 3.52
N PHE A 39 -2.29 -7.19 4.78
CA PHE A 39 -3.14 -6.18 5.42
C PHE A 39 -3.18 -4.88 4.64
N PHE A 40 -2.03 -4.42 4.14
CA PHE A 40 -1.96 -3.24 3.28
C PHE A 40 -2.87 -3.40 2.05
N SER A 41 -2.74 -4.52 1.33
CA SER A 41 -3.50 -4.75 0.10
C SER A 41 -5.00 -4.78 0.33
N LEU A 42 -5.44 -5.45 1.39
CA LEU A 42 -6.86 -5.64 1.69
C LEU A 42 -7.50 -4.34 2.16
N ILE A 43 -6.87 -3.66 3.12
CA ILE A 43 -7.42 -2.42 3.67
C ILE A 43 -7.44 -1.35 2.58
N LYS A 44 -6.38 -1.22 1.76
CA LYS A 44 -6.42 -0.29 0.62
C LYS A 44 -7.54 -0.60 -0.36
N ALA A 45 -7.65 -1.87 -0.78
CA ALA A 45 -8.68 -2.26 -1.74
C ALA A 45 -10.10 -2.03 -1.21
N ILE A 46 -10.34 -2.26 0.09
CA ILE A 46 -11.67 -2.12 0.70
C ILE A 46 -11.95 -0.67 1.14
N SER A 47 -10.94 0.11 1.50
CA SER A 47 -11.14 1.49 1.95
C SER A 47 -11.18 2.50 0.81
N ARG A 48 -10.47 2.23 -0.31
CA ARG A 48 -10.40 3.11 -1.49
C ARG A 48 -11.17 2.62 -2.71
N TYR A 49 -12.01 1.59 -2.57
CA TYR A 49 -12.70 1.00 -3.73
C TYR A 49 -13.55 2.02 -4.51
N LYS A 50 -14.08 3.05 -3.84
CA LYS A 50 -14.88 4.10 -4.49
C LYS A 50 -14.02 5.01 -5.34
N GLU A 51 -12.88 5.45 -4.82
CA GLU A 51 -11.89 6.24 -5.56
C GLU A 51 -11.35 5.45 -6.75
N ASP A 52 -10.98 4.18 -6.54
CA ASP A 52 -10.49 3.29 -7.59
C ASP A 52 -11.54 3.08 -8.70
N VAL A 53 -12.85 3.03 -8.36
CA VAL A 53 -13.93 2.97 -9.36
C VAL A 53 -14.00 4.21 -10.21
N ILE A 54 -13.88 5.38 -9.58
CA ILE A 54 -13.93 6.65 -10.29
C ILE A 54 -12.74 6.73 -11.24
N GLU A 55 -11.53 6.42 -10.76
CA GLU A 55 -10.32 6.37 -11.58
C GLU A 55 -10.42 5.36 -12.74
N ASP A 56 -10.83 4.12 -12.47
CA ASP A 56 -11.00 3.09 -13.51
C ASP A 56 -12.09 3.48 -14.53
N LYS A 57 -13.21 4.09 -14.09
CA LYS A 57 -14.25 4.61 -15.00
C LYS A 57 -13.71 5.76 -15.85
N ASP A 58 -12.95 6.66 -15.24
CA ASP A 58 -12.33 7.79 -15.93
C ASP A 58 -11.34 7.33 -17.00
N ASP A 59 -10.48 6.35 -16.70
CA ASP A 59 -9.55 5.75 -17.65
C ASP A 59 -10.32 5.07 -18.80
N GLY A 60 -11.36 4.28 -18.49
CA GLY A 60 -12.20 3.63 -19.49
C GLY A 60 -12.96 4.61 -20.40
N ILE A 61 -13.41 5.75 -19.86
CA ILE A 61 -14.00 6.84 -20.62
C ILE A 61 -12.95 7.46 -21.54
N ALA A 62 -11.76 7.76 -21.04
CA ALA A 62 -10.67 8.34 -21.81
C ALA A 62 -10.27 7.45 -23.00
N GLU A 63 -10.07 6.14 -22.78
CA GLU A 63 -9.74 5.19 -23.85
C GLU A 63 -10.80 5.16 -24.96
N ARG A 64 -12.09 5.18 -24.59
CA ARG A 64 -13.20 5.19 -25.55
C ARG A 64 -13.25 6.49 -26.34
N ILE A 65 -13.03 7.63 -25.69
CA ILE A 65 -12.96 8.94 -26.32
C ILE A 65 -11.79 9.00 -27.31
N GLU A 66 -10.62 8.48 -26.94
CA GLU A 66 -9.48 8.38 -27.84
C GLU A 66 -9.78 7.50 -29.05
N ASP A 67 -10.38 6.33 -28.85
CA ASP A 67 -10.78 5.42 -29.93
C ASP A 67 -11.85 6.03 -30.85
N ILE A 68 -12.80 6.80 -30.32
CA ILE A 68 -13.75 7.60 -31.10
C ILE A 68 -13.00 8.59 -31.99
N TYR A 69 -12.03 9.31 -31.43
CA TYR A 69 -11.29 10.33 -32.15
C TYR A 69 -10.28 9.76 -33.17
N ILE A 70 -9.60 8.65 -32.85
CA ILE A 70 -8.78 7.90 -33.79
C ILE A 70 -9.66 7.39 -34.94
N THR A 71 -10.85 6.89 -34.62
CA THR A 71 -11.84 6.50 -35.62
C THR A 71 -12.20 7.71 -36.48
N LEU A 72 -12.54 8.87 -35.90
CA LEU A 72 -12.83 10.09 -36.68
C LEU A 72 -11.68 10.49 -37.62
N ARG A 73 -10.44 10.56 -37.11
CA ARG A 73 -9.24 10.94 -37.90
C ARG A 73 -8.91 9.97 -39.02
N ARG A 74 -9.19 8.68 -38.84
CA ARG A 74 -9.02 7.66 -39.90
C ARG A 74 -10.07 7.81 -41.01
N LEU A 75 -11.16 8.51 -40.74
CA LEU A 75 -12.33 8.57 -41.62
C LEU A 75 -12.50 9.91 -42.32
N ILE A 76 -12.05 11.00 -41.72
CA ILE A 76 -12.07 12.35 -42.30
C ILE A 76 -10.74 13.05 -42.07
N ASN A 77 -10.38 13.96 -43.00
CA ASN A 77 -9.28 14.89 -42.75
C ASN A 77 -9.75 15.93 -41.72
N VAL A 78 -9.53 15.65 -40.44
CA VAL A 78 -9.91 16.57 -39.34
C VAL A 78 -9.23 17.94 -39.45
N ASN A 79 -8.14 18.08 -40.21
CA ASN A 79 -7.52 19.39 -40.42
C ASN A 79 -8.30 20.26 -41.41
N GLU A 80 -9.16 19.68 -42.23
CA GLU A 80 -10.08 20.40 -43.14
C GLU A 80 -11.43 20.71 -42.47
N ASN A 81 -11.69 20.17 -41.27
CA ASN A 81 -12.95 20.35 -40.55
C ASN A 81 -12.70 20.73 -39.09
N THR A 82 -12.49 22.04 -38.87
CA THR A 82 -12.15 22.62 -37.56
C THR A 82 -13.20 22.31 -36.51
N VAL A 83 -14.49 22.38 -36.87
CA VAL A 83 -15.61 22.09 -35.95
C VAL A 83 -15.50 20.67 -35.41
N LEU A 84 -15.41 19.66 -36.29
CA LEU A 84 -15.29 18.26 -35.84
C LEU A 84 -13.99 18.00 -35.06
N LYS A 85 -12.90 18.69 -35.42
CA LYS A 85 -11.62 18.57 -34.71
C LYS A 85 -11.68 19.10 -33.28
N GLU A 86 -12.35 20.22 -33.06
CA GLU A 86 -12.52 20.84 -31.75
C GLU A 86 -13.53 20.05 -30.92
N THR A 87 -14.70 19.74 -31.49
CA THR A 87 -15.75 18.99 -30.80
C THR A 87 -15.31 17.59 -30.39
N PHE A 88 -14.56 16.85 -31.21
CA PHE A 88 -14.09 15.51 -30.86
C PHE A 88 -12.67 15.47 -30.31
N ASN A 89 -12.07 16.62 -29.98
CA ASN A 89 -10.77 16.63 -29.34
C ASN A 89 -10.83 15.84 -28.02
N PRO A 90 -9.94 14.85 -27.77
CA PRO A 90 -10.04 13.98 -26.61
C PRO A 90 -10.02 14.73 -25.28
N ASN A 91 -9.16 15.74 -25.13
CA ASN A 91 -9.04 16.49 -23.88
C ASN A 91 -10.30 17.33 -23.60
N PHE A 92 -10.86 17.98 -24.63
CA PHE A 92 -12.08 18.76 -24.47
C PHE A 92 -13.30 17.87 -24.27
N PHE A 93 -13.42 16.79 -25.04
CA PHE A 93 -14.54 15.86 -24.90
C PHE A 93 -14.52 15.18 -23.54
N TYR A 94 -13.36 14.72 -23.07
CA TYR A 94 -13.24 14.14 -21.74
C TYR A 94 -13.66 15.12 -20.64
N ARG A 95 -13.24 16.38 -20.73
CA ARG A 95 -13.64 17.42 -19.76
C ARG A 95 -15.15 17.65 -19.77
N GLU A 96 -15.78 17.77 -20.94
CA GLU A 96 -17.24 17.95 -21.05
C GLU A 96 -18.00 16.73 -20.53
N VAL A 97 -17.51 15.50 -20.76
CA VAL A 97 -18.12 14.29 -20.17
C VAL A 97 -17.99 14.28 -18.65
N ARG A 98 -16.92 14.84 -18.08
CA ARG A 98 -16.80 14.99 -16.62
C ARG A 98 -17.70 16.07 -16.03
N GLU A 99 -18.04 17.10 -16.80
CA GLU A 99 -18.88 18.22 -16.35
C GLU A 99 -20.37 17.93 -16.54
N ASP A 100 -20.75 17.42 -17.71
CA ASP A 100 -22.16 17.28 -18.16
C ASP A 100 -22.56 15.83 -18.49
N GLU A 101 -21.71 14.85 -18.17
CA GLU A 101 -21.94 13.41 -18.33
C GLU A 101 -22.50 13.01 -19.72
N LEU A 102 -23.80 12.70 -19.76
CA LEU A 102 -24.49 12.19 -20.94
C LEU A 102 -24.75 13.29 -21.97
N GLU A 103 -24.94 14.54 -21.54
CA GLU A 103 -25.27 15.65 -22.44
C GLU A 103 -24.13 15.90 -23.43
N ALA A 104 -22.88 15.78 -22.99
CA ALA A 104 -21.70 15.88 -23.83
C ALA A 104 -21.66 14.81 -24.93
N VAL A 105 -22.10 13.59 -24.63
CA VAL A 105 -22.16 12.48 -25.58
C VAL A 105 -23.34 12.67 -26.55
N GLU A 106 -24.50 13.07 -26.03
CA GLU A 106 -25.72 13.32 -26.83
C GLU A 106 -25.53 14.46 -27.82
N TYR A 107 -24.92 15.58 -27.40
CA TYR A 107 -24.57 16.69 -28.28
C TYR A 107 -23.76 16.25 -29.51
N ARG A 108 -22.84 15.30 -29.33
CA ARG A 108 -22.01 14.75 -30.42
C ARG A 108 -22.77 13.80 -31.32
N ILE A 109 -23.68 13.01 -30.76
CA ILE A 109 -24.59 12.17 -31.54
C ILE A 109 -25.46 13.07 -32.42
N ASP A 110 -26.12 14.07 -31.84
CA ASP A 110 -26.98 15.02 -32.55
C ASP A 110 -26.22 15.78 -33.65
N MET A 111 -24.98 16.20 -33.35
CA MET A 111 -24.13 16.84 -34.35
C MET A 111 -23.85 15.89 -35.53
N LEU A 112 -23.47 14.63 -35.28
CA LEU A 112 -23.26 13.64 -36.35
C LEU A 112 -24.56 13.33 -37.10
N GLU A 113 -25.70 13.35 -36.41
CA GLU A 113 -27.02 13.17 -36.98
C GLU A 113 -27.43 14.29 -37.93
N SER A 114 -27.10 15.54 -37.59
CA SER A 114 -27.41 16.73 -38.39
C SER A 114 -26.51 16.92 -39.63
N LEU A 115 -25.37 16.23 -39.71
CA LEU A 115 -24.48 16.28 -40.88
C LEU A 115 -25.19 15.75 -42.14
N GLN A 116 -25.39 16.64 -43.12
CA GLN A 116 -25.91 16.27 -44.43
C GLN A 116 -24.90 15.41 -45.20
N THR A 117 -25.25 14.16 -45.47
CA THR A 117 -24.43 13.26 -46.29
C THR A 117 -24.71 13.51 -47.77
N GLU A 118 -24.11 14.55 -48.34
CA GLU A 118 -24.03 14.67 -49.79
C GLU A 118 -23.14 13.54 -50.31
N ASN A 119 -23.77 12.51 -50.88
CA ASN A 119 -23.19 11.45 -51.71
C ASN A 119 -21.91 10.76 -51.21
N LYS A 120 -22.08 9.60 -50.56
CA LYS A 120 -21.32 8.33 -50.74
C LYS A 120 -21.78 7.35 -49.65
N ALA A 121 -22.17 6.13 -50.04
CA ALA A 121 -22.56 5.04 -49.11
C ALA A 121 -21.54 4.83 -47.97
N SER A 122 -20.27 5.15 -48.22
CA SER A 122 -19.20 5.23 -47.23
C SER A 122 -19.56 6.17 -46.07
N ARG A 123 -19.95 7.43 -46.29
CA ARG A 123 -20.24 8.39 -45.21
C ARG A 123 -21.40 7.95 -44.30
N PHE A 124 -22.39 7.23 -44.84
CA PHE A 124 -23.51 6.69 -44.08
C PHE A 124 -23.06 5.57 -43.12
N ILE A 125 -22.27 4.60 -43.62
CA ILE A 125 -21.70 3.52 -42.81
C ILE A 125 -20.75 4.08 -41.73
N LEU A 126 -20.03 5.17 -42.04
CA LEU A 126 -19.08 5.82 -41.15
C LEU A 126 -19.76 6.57 -39.99
N LYS A 127 -20.83 7.29 -40.29
CA LYS A 127 -21.70 7.92 -39.28
C LYS A 127 -22.25 6.88 -38.31
N GLY A 128 -22.75 5.76 -38.83
CA GLY A 128 -23.21 4.64 -38.00
C GLY A 128 -22.13 4.06 -37.09
N LYS A 129 -20.87 3.99 -37.55
CA LYS A 129 -19.75 3.48 -36.73
C LYS A 129 -19.41 4.41 -35.56
N LEU A 130 -19.38 5.72 -35.78
CA LEU A 130 -19.11 6.71 -34.73
C LEU A 130 -20.25 6.78 -33.72
N ILE A 131 -21.51 6.82 -34.20
CA ILE A 131 -22.69 6.79 -33.33
C ILE A 131 -22.69 5.54 -32.47
N ARG A 132 -22.34 4.36 -33.03
CA ARG A 132 -22.23 3.13 -32.23
C ARG A 132 -21.16 3.23 -31.14
N LYS A 133 -20.01 3.87 -31.41
CA LYS A 133 -18.97 4.08 -30.39
C LYS A 133 -19.42 5.08 -29.31
N LEU A 134 -20.11 6.15 -29.70
CA LEU A 134 -20.70 7.11 -28.75
C LEU A 134 -21.77 6.46 -27.87
N ASN A 135 -22.64 5.62 -28.44
CA ASN A 135 -23.61 4.83 -27.66
C ASN A 135 -22.90 3.83 -26.73
N ASN A 136 -21.83 3.17 -27.17
CA ASN A 136 -21.06 2.31 -26.28
C ASN A 136 -20.40 3.07 -25.12
N LEU A 137 -19.93 4.30 -25.37
CA LEU A 137 -19.45 5.19 -24.30
C LEU A 137 -20.60 5.58 -23.35
N LYS A 138 -21.78 5.91 -23.89
CA LYS A 138 -22.98 6.21 -23.11
C LYS A 138 -23.37 5.04 -22.20
N ASP A 139 -23.43 3.84 -22.75
CA ASP A 139 -23.75 2.61 -22.01
C ASP A 139 -22.73 2.35 -20.89
N TYR A 140 -21.45 2.59 -21.15
CA TYR A 140 -20.37 2.44 -20.17
C TYR A 140 -20.46 3.46 -19.02
N ILE A 141 -20.82 4.71 -19.31
CA ILE A 141 -21.06 5.73 -18.28
C ILE A 141 -22.22 5.29 -17.38
N LEU A 142 -23.29 4.78 -17.98
CA LEU A 142 -24.53 4.35 -17.31
C LEU A 142 -24.42 3.00 -16.58
N GLU A 143 -23.38 2.21 -16.83
CA GLU A 143 -23.27 0.86 -16.28
C GLU A 143 -23.25 0.90 -14.74
N PRO A 144 -24.29 0.33 -14.07
CA PRO A 144 -24.33 0.24 -12.63
C PRO A 144 -23.23 -0.72 -12.19
N THR A 145 -22.32 -0.21 -11.37
CA THR A 145 -21.16 -0.96 -10.96
C THR A 145 -21.52 -1.72 -9.68
N ASP A 146 -21.60 -3.05 -9.77
CA ASP A 146 -21.88 -3.89 -8.61
C ASP A 146 -20.75 -3.75 -7.57
N LYS A 147 -21.10 -3.37 -6.34
CA LYS A 147 -20.14 -3.06 -5.27
C LYS A 147 -19.22 -4.25 -4.99
N GLU A 148 -19.76 -5.46 -4.96
CA GLU A 148 -18.99 -6.68 -4.66
C GLU A 148 -18.00 -7.02 -5.78
N SER A 149 -18.46 -6.97 -7.04
CA SER A 149 -17.61 -7.13 -8.22
C SER A 149 -16.46 -6.11 -8.27
N ILE A 150 -16.74 -4.86 -7.92
CA ILE A 150 -15.73 -3.80 -7.80
C ILE A 150 -14.69 -4.15 -6.75
N ILE A 151 -15.12 -4.44 -5.53
CA ILE A 151 -14.19 -4.68 -4.42
C ILE A 151 -13.35 -5.92 -4.73
N ARG A 152 -13.94 -6.95 -5.32
CA ARG A 152 -13.21 -8.13 -5.82
C ARG A 152 -12.14 -7.74 -6.84
N LYS A 153 -12.45 -6.86 -7.79
CA LYS A 153 -11.47 -6.36 -8.77
C LYS A 153 -10.35 -5.57 -8.09
N ALA A 154 -10.69 -4.67 -7.15
CA ALA A 154 -9.74 -3.87 -6.39
C ALA A 154 -8.80 -4.76 -5.56
N ILE A 155 -9.34 -5.76 -4.85
CA ILE A 155 -8.56 -6.75 -4.08
C ILE A 155 -7.60 -7.50 -5.02
N SER A 156 -8.11 -8.00 -6.15
CA SER A 156 -7.31 -8.75 -7.11
C SER A 156 -6.17 -7.90 -7.67
N LYS A 157 -6.44 -6.63 -8.03
CA LYS A 157 -5.46 -5.66 -8.53
C LYS A 157 -4.40 -5.34 -7.47
N SER A 158 -4.83 -5.07 -6.23
CA SER A 158 -3.91 -4.76 -5.13
C SER A 158 -3.01 -5.94 -4.78
N LEU A 159 -3.59 -7.14 -4.62
CA LEU A 159 -2.82 -8.34 -4.31
C LEU A 159 -1.86 -8.71 -5.46
N TYR A 160 -2.30 -8.58 -6.71
CA TYR A 160 -1.41 -8.81 -7.84
C TYR A 160 -0.27 -7.78 -7.89
N SER A 161 -0.53 -6.51 -7.58
CA SER A 161 0.50 -5.48 -7.53
C SER A 161 1.57 -5.77 -6.47
N GLU A 162 1.18 -6.37 -5.34
CA GLU A 162 2.07 -6.67 -4.22
C GLU A 162 2.80 -8.01 -4.35
N PHE A 163 2.11 -9.04 -4.84
CA PHE A 163 2.62 -10.42 -4.86
C PHE A 163 2.96 -10.93 -6.26
N LYS A 164 2.57 -10.22 -7.33
CA LYS A 164 2.80 -10.60 -8.74
C LYS A 164 2.37 -12.04 -9.06
N GLY A 165 1.27 -12.51 -8.42
CA GLY A 165 0.76 -13.88 -8.54
C GLY A 165 1.30 -14.88 -7.50
N GLY A 166 2.25 -14.49 -6.66
CA GLY A 166 2.87 -15.33 -5.62
C GLY A 166 2.05 -15.58 -4.36
N LEU A 167 0.71 -15.56 -4.44
CA LEU A 167 -0.17 -15.82 -3.30
C LEU A 167 -0.24 -17.31 -2.95
N PHE A 168 -0.26 -18.17 -3.96
CA PHE A 168 -0.38 -19.61 -3.77
C PHE A 168 0.95 -20.23 -3.30
N PRO A 169 0.95 -21.20 -2.37
CA PRO A 169 2.18 -21.83 -1.91
C PRO A 169 2.93 -22.54 -3.04
N ALA A 170 4.21 -22.21 -3.20
CA ALA A 170 5.04 -22.81 -4.24
C ALA A 170 5.17 -24.33 -4.03
N GLY A 171 4.99 -25.10 -5.10
CA GLY A 171 5.19 -26.56 -5.10
C GLY A 171 4.07 -27.38 -4.45
N GLN A 172 2.96 -26.77 -4.04
CA GLN A 172 1.80 -27.49 -3.50
C GLN A 172 0.78 -27.89 -4.59
N ASP A 173 -0.04 -28.90 -4.27
CA ASP A 173 -1.15 -29.39 -5.10
C ASP A 173 -2.25 -28.32 -5.24
N GLU A 174 -2.91 -28.23 -6.40
CA GLU A 174 -4.00 -27.27 -6.67
C GLU A 174 -5.22 -27.45 -5.77
N ASN A 175 -5.39 -28.62 -5.17
CA ASN A 175 -6.55 -28.94 -4.35
C ASN A 175 -6.46 -28.40 -2.91
N ILE A 176 -5.38 -27.71 -2.53
CA ILE A 176 -5.32 -27.08 -1.21
C ILE A 176 -6.20 -25.83 -1.19
N GLN A 177 -7.08 -25.74 -0.20
CA GLN A 177 -7.80 -24.50 0.05
C GLN A 177 -6.81 -23.45 0.57
N SER A 178 -6.67 -22.35 -0.17
CA SER A 178 -5.83 -21.22 0.18
C SER A 178 -6.68 -19.97 0.28
N GLY A 179 -6.47 -19.21 1.33
CA GLY A 179 -7.37 -18.11 1.64
C GLY A 179 -7.08 -17.42 2.95
N ILE A 180 -7.81 -16.34 3.15
CA ILE A 180 -7.92 -15.66 4.42
C ILE A 180 -9.36 -15.53 4.85
N PHE A 181 -9.55 -15.39 6.15
CA PHE A 181 -10.85 -15.26 6.79
C PHE A 181 -10.73 -14.17 7.86
N ILE A 182 -11.50 -13.10 7.73
CA ILE A 182 -11.45 -11.95 8.64
C ILE A 182 -12.68 -11.95 9.52
N LYS A 183 -12.44 -11.86 10.82
CA LYS A 183 -13.48 -11.68 11.83
C LYS A 183 -13.28 -10.36 12.58
N ASP A 184 -14.36 -9.73 12.99
CA ASP A 184 -14.33 -8.65 13.96
C ASP A 184 -15.23 -8.96 15.15
N GLY A 185 -14.61 -9.14 16.32
CA GLY A 185 -15.25 -9.83 17.43
C GLY A 185 -15.70 -11.24 17.02
N GLU A 186 -16.99 -11.52 17.20
CA GLU A 186 -17.62 -12.80 16.82
C GLU A 186 -18.18 -12.80 15.39
N SER A 187 -18.22 -11.63 14.74
CA SER A 187 -18.80 -11.49 13.40
C SER A 187 -17.79 -11.87 12.31
N GLU A 188 -18.24 -12.64 11.34
CA GLU A 188 -17.54 -12.83 10.07
C GLU A 188 -17.66 -11.57 9.23
N VAL A 189 -16.58 -11.15 8.58
CA VAL A 189 -16.51 -9.89 7.82
C VAL A 189 -16.26 -10.18 6.35
N VAL A 190 -15.15 -10.82 6.04
CA VAL A 190 -14.79 -11.17 4.66
C VAL A 190 -13.98 -12.46 4.62
N ASP A 191 -14.34 -13.31 3.66
CA ASP A 191 -13.55 -14.46 3.26
C ASP A 191 -13.01 -14.25 1.85
N ILE A 192 -11.74 -14.59 1.64
CA ILE A 192 -11.10 -14.48 0.33
C ILE A 192 -10.36 -15.78 0.06
N LEU A 193 -10.73 -16.44 -1.04
CA LEU A 193 -10.15 -17.69 -1.47
C LEU A 193 -9.41 -17.48 -2.80
N TRP A 194 -8.27 -18.14 -2.94
CA TRP A 194 -7.47 -18.09 -4.16
C TRP A 194 -6.91 -19.45 -4.56
N GLY A 195 -6.80 -19.63 -5.87
CA GLY A 195 -6.10 -20.75 -6.50
C GLY A 195 -4.69 -20.35 -6.89
N LYS A 196 -4.08 -21.12 -7.81
CA LYS A 196 -2.70 -20.88 -8.26
C LYS A 196 -2.49 -19.55 -8.97
N GLU A 197 -3.47 -19.12 -9.77
CA GLU A 197 -3.27 -18.01 -10.70
C GLU A 197 -3.90 -16.69 -10.22
N LYS A 198 -4.99 -16.77 -9.43
CA LYS A 198 -5.80 -15.60 -9.08
C LYS A 198 -6.68 -15.83 -7.86
N VAL A 199 -7.31 -14.74 -7.42
CA VAL A 199 -8.40 -14.77 -6.44
C VAL A 199 -9.66 -15.37 -7.10
N ASP A 200 -10.14 -16.47 -6.51
CA ASP A 200 -11.26 -17.26 -7.04
C ASP A 200 -12.59 -16.78 -6.47
N GLU A 201 -12.61 -16.39 -5.20
CA GLU A 201 -13.83 -16.02 -4.48
C GLU A 201 -13.55 -14.95 -3.42
N VAL A 202 -14.49 -14.02 -3.27
CA VAL A 202 -14.54 -13.01 -2.21
C VAL A 202 -15.97 -13.01 -1.69
N CYS A 203 -16.18 -13.26 -0.40
CA CYS A 203 -17.49 -13.26 0.24
C CYS A 203 -17.52 -12.22 1.34
N PHE A 204 -18.40 -11.23 1.22
CA PHE A 204 -18.66 -10.25 2.27
C PHE A 204 -19.88 -10.67 3.09
N TYR A 205 -19.74 -10.62 4.42
CA TYR A 205 -20.82 -10.90 5.36
C TYR A 205 -21.39 -9.63 6.01
N ASP A 206 -20.66 -8.52 5.88
CA ASP A 206 -21.08 -7.19 6.35
C ASP A 206 -20.67 -6.10 5.34
N ASP A 207 -21.50 -5.06 5.23
CA ASP A 207 -21.27 -3.88 4.39
C ASP A 207 -20.35 -2.84 5.06
N VAL A 208 -20.14 -2.97 6.37
CA VAL A 208 -19.19 -2.18 7.15
C VAL A 208 -17.78 -2.69 6.81
N GLY A 209 -16.94 -1.86 6.18
CA GLY A 209 -15.57 -2.23 5.79
C GLY A 209 -14.68 -2.64 6.97
N LEU A 210 -13.37 -2.80 6.76
CA LEU A 210 -12.45 -3.36 7.77
C LEU A 210 -12.16 -2.48 9.02
N GLY A 211 -12.94 -1.42 9.26
CA GLY A 211 -12.74 -0.53 10.41
C GLY A 211 -11.58 0.47 10.27
N PHE A 212 -10.93 0.53 9.11
CA PHE A 212 -9.86 1.49 8.82
C PHE A 212 -10.22 2.37 7.62
N LYS A 213 -9.96 3.68 7.74
CA LYS A 213 -10.09 4.62 6.62
C LYS A 213 -8.91 4.51 5.67
N ASP A 214 -7.73 4.25 6.20
CA ASP A 214 -6.51 4.13 5.40
C ASP A 214 -5.47 3.21 6.05
N VAL A 215 -4.49 2.77 5.27
CA VAL A 215 -3.31 2.00 5.71
C VAL A 215 -2.05 2.53 5.06
N THR A 216 -0.95 2.59 5.81
CA THR A 216 0.37 2.97 5.29
C THR A 216 1.37 1.86 5.61
N PHE A 217 2.13 1.42 4.62
CA PHE A 217 3.15 0.38 4.78
C PHE A 217 4.54 0.96 4.49
N VAL A 218 5.47 0.75 5.41
CA VAL A 218 6.84 1.27 5.36
C VAL A 218 7.81 0.11 5.42
N ASP A 219 8.54 -0.14 4.33
CA ASP A 219 9.58 -1.18 4.24
C ASP A 219 10.97 -0.63 3.94
N ASP A 220 11.07 0.37 3.06
CA ASP A 220 12.36 0.80 2.55
C ASP A 220 12.55 2.33 2.53
N THR A 221 13.77 2.77 2.84
CA THR A 221 14.11 4.21 2.94
C THR A 221 14.42 4.87 1.60
N SER A 222 14.65 4.08 0.55
CA SER A 222 14.94 4.56 -0.81
C SER A 222 13.74 5.28 -1.44
N VAL A 223 12.54 5.13 -0.86
CA VAL A 223 11.36 5.90 -1.24
C VAL A 223 11.62 7.41 -1.23
N LEU A 224 12.51 7.92 -0.36
CA LEU A 224 12.89 9.33 -0.31
C LEU A 224 13.82 9.78 -1.45
N GLN A 225 14.50 8.84 -2.12
CA GLN A 225 15.46 9.15 -3.19
C GLN A 225 14.87 8.91 -4.57
N TYR A 226 14.08 7.85 -4.71
CA TYR A 226 13.50 7.42 -5.98
C TYR A 226 12.06 7.93 -6.16
N HIS A 227 11.65 8.95 -5.38
CA HIS A 227 10.27 9.41 -5.35
C HIS A 227 9.76 9.98 -6.68
N GLU A 228 10.67 10.38 -7.57
CA GLU A 228 10.34 10.84 -8.93
C GLU A 228 10.04 9.68 -9.87
N LEU A 229 10.72 8.53 -9.73
CA LEU A 229 10.44 7.34 -10.55
C LEU A 229 9.01 6.83 -10.33
N PHE A 230 8.49 6.98 -9.11
CA PHE A 230 7.09 6.66 -8.80
C PHE A 230 6.08 7.53 -9.57
N LEU A 231 6.43 8.80 -9.87
CA LEU A 231 5.57 9.67 -10.67
C LEU A 231 5.54 9.23 -12.14
N TYR A 232 6.68 8.79 -12.68
CA TYR A 232 6.77 8.29 -14.05
C TYR A 232 5.98 6.98 -14.25
N ASP A 233 6.02 6.05 -13.30
CA ASP A 233 5.23 4.80 -13.35
C ASP A 233 3.71 5.08 -13.41
N ASN A 234 3.25 6.17 -12.78
CA ASN A 234 1.85 6.61 -12.86
C ASN A 234 1.50 7.24 -14.22
N ALA A 235 2.46 7.86 -14.93
CA ALA A 235 2.21 8.58 -16.17
C ALA A 235 2.33 7.73 -17.45
N VAL A 236 2.99 6.57 -17.39
CA VAL A 236 3.42 5.80 -18.58
C VAL A 236 2.70 4.45 -18.74
N GLY A 237 2.01 3.93 -17.71
CA GLY A 237 1.46 2.57 -17.72
C GLY A 237 -0.07 2.48 -17.75
N GLY A 238 -0.61 1.56 -18.57
CA GLY A 238 -1.95 1.02 -18.36
C GLY A 238 -2.03 0.23 -17.05
N ALA A 239 -3.23 0.12 -16.46
CA ALA A 239 -3.48 -0.38 -15.11
C ALA A 239 -2.90 -1.78 -14.77
N GLU A 240 -2.50 -2.58 -15.76
CA GLU A 240 -2.07 -3.97 -15.58
C GLU A 240 -0.56 -4.19 -15.33
N TYR A 241 0.33 -3.23 -15.63
CA TYR A 241 1.79 -3.47 -15.62
C TYR A 241 2.62 -2.39 -14.93
N LYS A 242 2.15 -1.89 -13.78
CA LYS A 242 2.94 -0.98 -12.95
C LYS A 242 4.13 -1.74 -12.35
N ALA A 243 5.35 -1.27 -12.64
CA ALA A 243 6.61 -1.95 -12.29
C ALA A 243 6.88 -1.85 -10.78
N ILE A 244 6.31 -0.83 -10.15
CA ILE A 244 6.57 -0.49 -8.75
C ILE A 244 5.43 -1.03 -7.88
N PRO A 245 5.74 -1.67 -6.73
CA PRO A 245 4.74 -2.09 -5.75
C PRO A 245 3.79 -0.96 -5.34
N PHE A 246 2.58 -1.32 -4.94
CA PHE A 246 1.56 -0.33 -4.61
C PHE A 246 1.89 0.41 -3.32
N HIS A 247 2.37 -0.30 -2.29
CA HIS A 247 2.77 0.32 -1.02
C HIS A 247 3.86 1.38 -1.16
N ALA A 248 4.89 1.13 -1.99
CA ALA A 248 6.00 2.07 -2.18
C ALA A 248 5.53 3.39 -2.80
N ARG A 249 4.54 3.32 -3.71
CA ARG A 249 3.93 4.51 -4.32
C ARG A 249 3.03 5.25 -3.34
N ASP A 250 2.19 4.52 -2.63
CA ASP A 250 1.32 5.09 -1.58
C ASP A 250 2.14 5.83 -0.52
N LEU A 251 3.24 5.21 -0.06
CA LEU A 251 4.16 5.82 0.90
C LEU A 251 4.80 7.09 0.33
N SER A 252 5.34 7.05 -0.89
CA SER A 252 5.92 8.22 -1.55
C SER A 252 4.95 9.39 -1.65
N GLU A 253 3.70 9.13 -2.01
CA GLU A 253 2.66 10.17 -2.09
C GLU A 253 2.35 10.77 -0.71
N LYS A 254 2.20 9.93 0.32
CA LYS A 254 1.93 10.35 1.70
C LYS A 254 3.06 11.19 2.31
N LEU A 255 4.31 10.88 1.99
CA LEU A 255 5.47 11.63 2.49
C LEU A 255 5.58 13.04 1.89
N LYS A 256 4.93 13.31 0.75
CA LYS A 256 4.92 14.63 0.09
C LYS A 256 3.77 15.54 0.57
N ILE A 257 2.87 15.02 1.39
CA ILE A 257 1.74 15.78 1.94
C ILE A 257 2.29 16.93 2.81
N ARG A 258 1.65 18.10 2.75
CA ARG A 258 2.02 19.23 3.60
C ARG A 258 1.80 18.85 5.06
N VAL A 259 2.79 19.16 5.90
CA VAL A 259 2.70 19.05 7.35
C VAL A 259 1.40 19.72 7.80
N PHE A 260 0.59 19.03 8.60
CA PHE A 260 -0.62 19.63 9.17
C PHE A 260 -0.21 20.71 10.17
N ASP A 261 -0.58 21.96 9.89
CA ASP A 261 -0.34 23.10 10.80
C ASP A 261 -1.04 22.87 12.17
N GLU A 262 -2.10 22.05 12.19
CA GLU A 262 -2.88 21.66 13.37
C GLU A 262 -2.52 20.25 13.90
N LEU A 263 -1.26 19.83 13.84
CA LEU A 263 -0.85 18.61 14.54
C LEU A 263 -1.25 18.68 16.02
N LEU A 264 -1.94 17.67 16.58
CA LEU A 264 -2.27 17.66 18.01
C LEU A 264 -0.97 17.78 18.83
N THR A 265 -1.05 18.47 19.97
CA THR A 265 0.13 18.77 20.82
C THR A 265 0.92 17.52 21.21
N GLU A 266 0.24 16.38 21.37
CA GLU A 266 0.85 15.11 21.76
C GLU A 266 1.69 14.48 20.63
N TYR A 267 1.18 14.45 19.39
CA TYR A 267 1.96 14.06 18.21
C TYR A 267 3.17 14.99 17.96
N ARG A 268 3.07 16.28 18.33
CA ARG A 268 4.22 17.20 18.27
C ARG A 268 5.32 16.78 19.24
N GLY A 269 4.97 16.23 20.41
CA GLY A 269 5.93 15.71 21.38
C GLY A 269 6.73 14.55 20.78
N LEU A 270 6.04 13.57 20.20
CA LEU A 270 6.67 12.39 19.58
C LEU A 270 7.53 12.75 18.36
N SER A 271 7.04 13.63 17.50
CA SER A 271 7.80 14.16 16.37
C SER A 271 9.06 14.92 16.80
N ARG A 272 8.99 15.69 17.89
CA ARG A 272 10.17 16.35 18.49
C ARG A 272 11.17 15.34 19.02
N SER A 273 10.72 14.29 19.72
CA SER A 273 11.61 13.21 20.18
C SER A 273 12.41 12.59 19.03
N LEU A 274 11.76 12.31 17.89
CA LEU A 274 12.47 11.83 16.68
C LEU A 274 13.46 12.87 16.16
N SER A 275 13.01 14.12 16.00
CA SER A 275 13.84 15.24 15.52
C SER A 275 15.09 15.46 16.39
N ASP A 276 14.98 15.26 17.70
CA ASP A 276 16.08 15.37 18.65
C ASP A 276 17.08 14.20 18.52
N ILE A 277 16.61 12.97 18.24
CA ILE A 277 17.45 11.80 18.01
C ILE A 277 18.35 12.01 16.80
N TYR A 278 17.78 12.39 15.65
CA TYR A 278 18.56 12.61 14.44
C TYR A 278 19.11 14.03 14.31
N LYS A 279 18.79 14.92 15.26
CA LYS A 279 19.22 16.33 15.40
C LYS A 279 18.88 17.24 14.21
N GLY A 280 17.67 17.17 13.69
CA GLY A 280 17.24 18.00 12.56
C GLY A 280 15.75 17.88 12.27
N ASN A 281 15.33 18.33 11.09
CA ASN A 281 13.95 18.21 10.62
C ASN A 281 13.91 17.78 9.16
N MET A 282 13.35 16.59 8.88
CA MET A 282 13.13 16.10 7.52
C MET A 282 11.90 16.77 6.89
N GLN A 283 12.06 17.28 5.66
CA GLN A 283 11.00 18.01 4.94
C GLN A 283 11.04 17.72 3.44
N TYR A 284 9.89 17.82 2.78
CA TYR A 284 9.79 17.78 1.31
C TYR A 284 9.74 19.19 0.72
N ASN A 285 10.60 19.47 -0.27
CA ASN A 285 10.58 20.71 -1.04
C ASN A 285 9.89 20.49 -2.39
N ARG A 286 8.69 21.06 -2.57
CA ARG A 286 7.94 20.97 -3.83
C ARG A 286 8.63 21.63 -5.03
N GLN A 287 9.38 22.72 -4.83
CA GLN A 287 10.06 23.43 -5.93
C GLN A 287 11.28 22.66 -6.42
N ALA A 288 12.04 22.08 -5.49
CA ALA A 288 13.20 21.26 -5.83
C ALA A 288 12.82 19.81 -6.17
N SER A 289 11.56 19.42 -5.95
CA SER A 289 11.09 18.03 -6.06
C SER A 289 12.03 17.06 -5.31
N ASP A 290 12.44 17.41 -4.08
CA ASP A 290 13.34 16.57 -3.28
C ASP A 290 13.06 16.70 -1.79
N PHE A 291 13.39 15.65 -1.04
CA PHE A 291 13.44 15.67 0.41
C PHE A 291 14.78 16.25 0.89
N PHE A 292 14.75 16.97 2.00
CA PHE A 292 15.96 17.52 2.61
C PHE A 292 15.90 17.43 4.13
N LEU A 293 17.07 17.22 4.73
CA LEU A 293 17.26 17.30 6.16
C LEU A 293 17.72 18.72 6.53
N ASP A 294 16.89 19.43 7.28
CA ASP A 294 17.20 20.75 7.81
C ASP A 294 17.92 20.64 9.15
N ARG A 295 19.11 21.24 9.27
CA ARG A 295 19.90 21.34 10.51
C ARG A 295 19.88 22.74 11.10
N GLY A 296 19.00 23.62 10.62
CA GLY A 296 18.93 25.04 10.96
C GLY A 296 19.92 25.88 10.16
N ASN A 297 21.21 25.54 10.24
CA ASN A 297 22.28 26.32 9.59
C ASN A 297 22.53 25.94 8.13
N TYR A 298 22.19 24.71 7.76
CA TYR A 298 22.37 24.17 6.41
C TYR A 298 21.35 23.06 6.16
N LYS A 299 21.13 22.76 4.87
CA LYS A 299 20.21 21.72 4.40
C LYS A 299 21.00 20.65 3.68
N ILE A 300 20.65 19.38 3.91
CA ILE A 300 21.28 18.22 3.26
C ILE A 300 20.24 17.57 2.34
N PRO A 301 20.48 17.46 1.02
CA PRO A 301 19.60 16.72 0.10
C PRO A 301 19.47 15.25 0.49
N SER A 302 18.33 14.61 0.20
CA SER A 302 18.01 13.22 0.54
C SER A 302 19.08 12.22 0.11
N ALA A 303 19.72 12.47 -1.04
CA ALA A 303 20.84 11.69 -1.57
C ALA A 303 22.01 11.57 -0.59
N ASN A 304 22.27 12.62 0.20
CA ASN A 304 23.41 12.73 1.10
C ASN A 304 23.05 12.48 2.58
N VAL A 305 21.81 12.07 2.87
CA VAL A 305 21.38 11.72 4.23
C VAL A 305 21.68 10.25 4.51
N ALA A 306 22.20 9.94 5.71
CA ALA A 306 22.43 8.57 6.16
C ALA A 306 21.11 7.76 6.26
N THR A 307 21.11 6.48 5.90
CA THR A 307 19.91 5.64 5.85
C THR A 307 19.17 5.54 7.19
N GLY A 308 19.89 5.41 8.32
CA GLY A 308 19.25 5.42 9.64
C GLY A 308 18.48 6.72 9.93
N ILE A 309 18.98 7.87 9.46
CA ILE A 309 18.26 9.15 9.59
C ILE A 309 17.05 9.20 8.64
N LYS A 310 17.13 8.58 7.47
CA LYS A 310 15.98 8.44 6.56
C LYS A 310 14.87 7.63 7.20
N SER A 311 15.18 6.49 7.84
CA SER A 311 14.19 5.68 8.57
C SER A 311 13.45 6.52 9.62
N LEU A 312 14.19 7.26 10.46
CA LEU A 312 13.60 8.15 11.47
C LEU A 312 12.81 9.30 10.83
N GLY A 313 13.32 9.86 9.74
CA GLY A 313 12.69 10.94 8.99
C GLY A 313 11.37 10.53 8.33
N ILE A 314 11.26 9.30 7.82
CA ILE A 314 10.01 8.74 7.27
C ILE A 314 8.96 8.65 8.36
N LEU A 315 9.28 8.06 9.51
CA LEU A 315 8.34 7.97 10.63
C LEU A 315 7.92 9.38 11.10
N ASP A 316 8.85 10.30 11.22
CA ASP A 316 8.59 11.69 11.62
C ASP A 316 7.68 12.42 10.60
N LEU A 317 7.90 12.23 9.30
CA LEU A 317 7.04 12.77 8.24
C LEU A 317 5.61 12.18 8.30
N LEU A 318 5.47 10.88 8.58
CA LEU A 318 4.15 10.23 8.73
C LEU A 318 3.39 10.71 9.96
N ILE A 319 4.09 10.95 11.07
CA ILE A 319 3.50 11.59 12.26
C ILE A 319 3.03 13.00 11.89
N LYS A 320 3.87 13.78 11.20
CA LYS A 320 3.57 15.15 10.75
C LYS A 320 2.44 15.24 9.72
N SER A 321 2.23 14.20 8.92
CA SER A 321 1.13 14.13 7.94
C SER A 321 -0.17 13.61 8.55
N GLY A 322 -0.20 13.27 9.84
CA GLY A 322 -1.38 12.73 10.50
C GLY A 322 -1.72 11.31 10.05
N ALA A 323 -0.80 10.59 9.40
CA ALA A 323 -1.02 9.22 8.96
C ALA A 323 -1.12 8.24 10.16
N CYS A 324 -0.56 8.61 11.31
CA CYS A 324 -0.50 7.79 12.53
C CYS A 324 -1.63 8.11 13.54
N ASN A 325 -2.89 8.08 13.10
CA ASN A 325 -4.06 8.33 13.95
C ASN A 325 -4.90 7.05 14.18
N SER A 326 -5.98 7.15 14.96
CA SER A 326 -6.82 6.01 15.35
C SER A 326 -7.66 5.39 14.22
N ASP A 327 -7.91 6.14 13.14
CA ASP A 327 -8.71 5.68 11.99
C ASP A 327 -7.85 4.93 10.96
N ASN A 328 -6.52 4.97 11.10
CA ASN A 328 -5.57 4.46 10.13
C ASN A 328 -4.72 3.33 10.72
N LEU A 329 -4.31 2.39 9.86
CA LEU A 329 -3.32 1.37 10.20
C LEU A 329 -1.93 1.79 9.72
N LEU A 330 -0.93 1.75 10.59
CA LEU A 330 0.47 1.88 10.20
C LEU A 330 1.14 0.50 10.26
N ILE A 331 1.83 0.13 9.19
CA ILE A 331 2.62 -1.11 9.11
C ILE A 331 4.08 -0.72 8.93
N LEU A 332 4.93 -1.13 9.86
CA LEU A 332 6.37 -0.90 9.85
C LEU A 332 7.07 -2.24 9.65
N ASP A 333 7.66 -2.45 8.46
CA ASP A 333 8.40 -3.65 8.13
C ASP A 333 9.88 -3.46 8.51
N GLU A 334 10.35 -4.23 9.48
CA GLU A 334 11.72 -4.22 10.01
C GLU A 334 12.33 -2.80 10.19
N PRO A 335 11.66 -1.90 10.96
CA PRO A 335 12.11 -0.51 11.11
C PRO A 335 13.51 -0.38 11.73
N GLU A 336 14.05 -1.46 12.31
CA GLU A 336 15.38 -1.55 12.89
C GLU A 336 16.55 -1.64 11.88
N VAL A 337 16.33 -2.05 10.63
CA VAL A 337 17.39 -2.54 9.72
C VAL A 337 18.55 -1.54 9.55
N ASN A 338 18.24 -0.24 9.55
CA ASN A 338 19.22 0.83 9.37
C ASN A 338 19.58 1.56 10.69
N LEU A 339 19.16 1.03 11.84
CA LEU A 339 19.28 1.68 13.15
C LEU A 339 20.27 0.91 14.04
N HIS A 340 21.15 1.65 14.72
CA HIS A 340 21.94 1.09 15.81
C HIS A 340 21.03 0.75 17.02
N PRO A 341 21.33 -0.27 17.84
CA PRO A 341 20.52 -0.69 19.00
C PRO A 341 19.93 0.44 19.86
N LYS A 342 20.74 1.44 20.22
CA LYS A 342 20.25 2.63 20.95
C LYS A 342 19.06 3.31 20.26
N TRP A 343 19.11 3.50 18.94
CA TRP A 343 18.01 4.13 18.19
C TRP A 343 16.81 3.20 18.03
N GLN A 344 17.01 1.89 17.97
CA GLN A 344 15.91 0.92 17.95
C GLN A 344 15.05 1.06 19.22
N ILE A 345 15.68 1.17 20.39
CA ILE A 345 14.98 1.38 21.68
C ILE A 345 14.21 2.70 21.69
N GLU A 346 14.81 3.79 21.19
CA GLU A 346 14.12 5.09 21.14
C GLU A 346 12.95 5.10 20.14
N VAL A 347 13.09 4.41 19.00
CA VAL A 347 12.00 4.25 18.03
C VAL A 347 10.86 3.43 18.62
N ALA A 348 11.17 2.32 19.31
CA ALA A 348 10.16 1.52 20.01
C ALA A 348 9.37 2.38 21.01
N ARG A 349 10.05 3.27 21.76
CA ARG A 349 9.39 4.21 22.67
C ARG A 349 8.43 5.16 21.95
N VAL A 350 8.86 5.72 20.81
CA VAL A 350 8.01 6.61 20.01
C VAL A 350 6.79 5.85 19.48
N ILE A 351 6.98 4.63 18.99
CA ILE A 351 5.88 3.79 18.47
C ILE A 351 4.87 3.48 19.57
N VAL A 352 5.31 3.04 20.75
CA VAL A 352 4.43 2.81 21.90
C VAL A 352 3.67 4.08 22.28
N GLY A 353 4.34 5.24 22.24
CA GLY A 353 3.69 6.54 22.44
C GLY A 353 2.63 6.90 21.39
N LEU A 354 2.77 6.45 20.14
CA LEU A 354 1.72 6.59 19.14
C LEU A 354 0.53 5.67 19.45
N VAL A 355 0.79 4.44 19.88
CA VAL A 355 -0.25 3.46 20.22
C VAL A 355 -1.04 3.92 21.45
N SER A 356 -0.38 4.51 22.46
CA SER A 356 -1.08 5.06 23.62
C SER A 356 -2.00 6.23 23.28
N GLN A 357 -1.77 6.91 22.15
CA GLN A 357 -2.66 7.94 21.58
C GLN A 357 -3.74 7.36 20.66
N GLY A 358 -3.87 6.03 20.60
CA GLY A 358 -4.91 5.33 19.85
C GLY A 358 -4.51 4.87 18.45
N ALA A 359 -3.27 5.11 18.01
CA ALA A 359 -2.81 4.58 16.72
C ALA A 359 -2.80 3.05 16.73
N LYS A 360 -3.16 2.45 15.59
CA LYS A 360 -3.07 1.00 15.40
C LYS A 360 -1.84 0.69 14.55
N ILE A 361 -0.92 -0.12 15.07
CA ILE A 361 0.39 -0.34 14.43
C ILE A 361 0.71 -1.83 14.36
N ILE A 362 1.11 -2.29 13.17
CA ILE A 362 1.74 -3.59 12.96
C ILE A 362 3.23 -3.37 12.75
N ILE A 363 4.06 -4.17 13.44
CA ILE A 363 5.51 -4.14 13.28
C ILE A 363 5.98 -5.54 12.96
N THR A 364 6.86 -5.68 11.98
CA THR A 364 7.68 -6.88 11.83
C THR A 364 9.09 -6.59 12.34
N THR A 365 9.73 -7.58 12.95
CA THR A 365 11.09 -7.40 13.48
C THR A 365 11.84 -8.72 13.49
N HIS A 366 13.15 -8.65 13.29
CA HIS A 366 14.09 -9.71 13.65
C HIS A 366 15.08 -9.25 14.74
N SER A 367 14.93 -8.02 15.25
CA SER A 367 15.78 -7.50 16.31
C SER A 367 15.26 -7.87 17.71
N PRO A 368 16.11 -8.51 18.55
CA PRO A 368 15.80 -8.73 19.96
C PRO A 368 15.65 -7.40 20.72
N TYR A 369 16.46 -6.38 20.41
CA TYR A 369 16.37 -5.07 21.07
C TYR A 369 15.04 -4.36 20.81
N MET A 370 14.55 -4.41 19.57
CA MET A 370 13.26 -3.83 19.20
C MET A 370 12.13 -4.57 19.87
N LEU A 371 12.15 -5.91 19.83
CA LEU A 371 11.12 -6.77 20.41
C LEU A 371 10.99 -6.57 21.92
N GLU A 372 12.10 -6.61 22.66
CA GLU A 372 12.13 -6.43 24.11
C GLU A 372 11.70 -5.02 24.51
N ALA A 373 12.13 -3.99 23.77
CA ALA A 373 11.73 -2.61 24.03
C ALA A 373 10.22 -2.40 23.81
N LEU A 374 9.65 -2.95 22.73
CA LEU A 374 8.22 -2.87 22.45
C LEU A 374 7.39 -3.58 23.52
N GLU A 375 7.77 -4.78 23.94
CA GLU A 375 7.09 -5.51 25.03
C GLU A 375 7.17 -4.72 26.34
N GLY A 376 8.37 -4.30 26.73
CA GLY A 376 8.61 -3.58 27.97
C GLY A 376 7.81 -2.28 28.06
N PHE A 377 7.88 -1.42 27.03
CA PHE A 377 7.15 -0.15 27.04
C PHE A 377 5.63 -0.34 26.92
N SER A 378 5.16 -1.32 26.14
CA SER A 378 3.72 -1.60 26.06
C SER A 378 3.14 -2.04 27.39
N ARG A 379 3.89 -2.85 28.16
CA ARG A 379 3.51 -3.25 29.53
C ARG A 379 3.52 -2.07 30.49
N MET A 380 4.52 -1.18 30.40
CA MET A 380 4.59 0.02 31.25
C MET A 380 3.40 0.96 31.04
N GLU A 381 2.93 1.10 29.80
CA GLU A 381 1.79 1.95 29.43
C GLU A 381 0.44 1.21 29.49
N ALA A 382 0.42 -0.07 29.90
CA ALA A 382 -0.76 -0.92 29.98
C ALA A 382 -1.58 -0.98 28.67
N LEU A 383 -0.89 -1.08 27.53
CA LEU A 383 -1.52 -1.10 26.20
C LEU A 383 -2.00 -2.49 25.80
N ASP A 384 -3.03 -2.53 24.96
CA ASP A 384 -3.38 -3.72 24.20
C ASP A 384 -2.27 -4.00 23.18
N SER A 385 -1.52 -5.07 23.41
CA SER A 385 -0.40 -5.48 22.56
C SER A 385 -0.40 -6.99 22.32
N ASN A 386 -0.22 -7.40 21.07
CA ASN A 386 -0.18 -8.81 20.67
C ASN A 386 1.17 -9.11 20.01
N PHE A 387 1.82 -10.19 20.41
CA PHE A 387 3.12 -10.60 19.90
C PHE A 387 3.02 -11.98 19.25
N TYR A 388 3.60 -12.10 18.06
CA TYR A 388 3.55 -13.31 17.26
C TYR A 388 4.97 -13.73 16.83
N LEU A 389 5.21 -15.03 16.76
CA LEU A 389 6.39 -15.64 16.17
C LEU A 389 6.06 -16.22 14.81
N ALA A 390 6.74 -15.75 13.77
CA ALA A 390 6.79 -16.41 12.47
C ALA A 390 7.78 -17.57 12.54
N LYS A 391 7.28 -18.75 12.89
CA LYS A 391 8.10 -19.94 13.13
C LYS A 391 8.28 -20.72 11.84
N LYS A 392 9.53 -20.97 11.42
CA LYS A 392 9.82 -21.84 10.27
C LYS A 392 9.63 -23.31 10.65
N ILE A 393 8.89 -24.05 9.84
CA ILE A 393 8.62 -25.49 9.99
C ILE A 393 8.67 -26.14 8.62
N ASN A 394 9.65 -27.03 8.40
CA ASN A 394 9.77 -27.86 7.18
C ASN A 394 9.65 -27.07 5.86
N GLY A 395 10.28 -25.89 5.77
CA GLY A 395 10.25 -25.05 4.56
C GLY A 395 8.99 -24.18 4.41
N THR A 396 8.05 -24.25 5.35
CA THR A 396 6.92 -23.32 5.49
C THR A 396 7.05 -22.52 6.78
N SER A 397 6.13 -21.60 7.04
CA SER A 397 6.04 -20.87 8.31
C SER A 397 4.64 -20.90 8.91
N GLU A 398 4.58 -20.93 10.24
CA GLU A 398 3.37 -20.75 11.01
C GLU A 398 3.47 -19.48 11.85
N ILE A 399 2.39 -18.70 11.91
CA ILE A 399 2.30 -17.53 12.81
C ILE A 399 1.71 -18.00 14.13
N VAL A 400 2.50 -17.92 15.20
CA VAL A 400 2.16 -18.43 16.54
C VAL A 400 2.04 -17.28 17.51
N ASP A 401 0.96 -17.21 18.30
CA ASP A 401 0.81 -16.23 19.37
C ASP A 401 1.78 -16.53 20.52
N VAL A 402 2.59 -15.54 20.88
CA VAL A 402 3.60 -15.59 21.95
C VAL A 402 3.42 -14.43 22.93
N SER A 403 2.25 -13.76 22.94
CA SER A 403 1.97 -12.60 23.79
C SER A 403 2.15 -12.88 25.28
N GLY A 404 2.02 -14.14 25.70
CA GLY A 404 2.25 -14.59 27.07
C GLY A 404 3.72 -14.82 27.45
N ASP A 405 4.62 -14.99 26.48
CA ASP A 405 6.03 -15.28 26.71
C ASP A 405 6.90 -14.82 25.52
N VAL A 406 7.11 -13.51 25.43
CA VAL A 406 7.95 -12.89 24.39
C VAL A 406 9.44 -13.21 24.62
N GLY A 407 9.84 -13.54 25.85
CA GLY A 407 11.22 -13.82 26.23
C GLY A 407 11.83 -14.98 25.42
N ILE A 408 11.05 -16.04 25.17
CA ILE A 408 11.49 -17.18 24.34
C ILE A 408 11.92 -16.72 22.94
N VAL A 409 11.20 -15.74 22.36
CA VAL A 409 11.53 -15.24 21.02
C VAL A 409 12.74 -14.32 21.05
N VAL A 410 12.87 -13.49 22.09
CA VAL A 410 14.05 -12.64 22.29
C VAL A 410 15.31 -13.51 22.41
N GLU A 411 15.27 -14.57 23.21
CA GLU A 411 16.36 -15.54 23.35
C GLU A 411 16.69 -16.20 22.00
N GLN A 412 15.68 -16.68 21.27
CA GLN A 412 15.89 -17.28 19.95
C GLN A 412 16.59 -16.32 18.99
N LEU A 413 16.18 -15.05 18.94
CA LEU A 413 16.77 -14.05 18.06
C LEU A 413 18.17 -13.60 18.52
N ALA A 414 18.47 -13.67 19.82
CA ALA A 414 19.77 -13.35 20.39
C ALA A 414 20.77 -14.52 20.34
N GLN A 415 20.32 -15.75 20.09
CA GLN A 415 21.13 -16.97 20.09
C GLN A 415 22.45 -16.87 19.32
N PRO A 416 22.53 -16.26 18.12
CA PRO A 416 23.79 -16.18 17.38
C PRO A 416 24.90 -15.43 18.14
N LEU A 417 24.54 -14.47 19.01
CA LEU A 417 25.52 -13.76 19.84
C LEU A 417 26.00 -14.62 21.02
N PHE A 418 25.11 -15.42 21.62
CA PHE A 418 25.48 -16.36 22.67
C PHE A 418 26.39 -17.46 22.14
N ASP A 419 26.09 -18.01 20.97
CA ASP A 419 26.91 -19.02 20.30
C ASP A 419 28.33 -18.47 20.05
N LEU A 420 28.45 -17.23 19.59
CA LEU A 420 29.74 -16.57 19.39
C LEU A 420 30.52 -16.42 20.71
N HIS A 421 29.85 -16.02 21.80
CA HIS A 421 30.51 -15.90 23.10
C HIS A 421 31.04 -17.26 23.58
N GLU A 422 30.26 -18.33 23.44
CA GLU A 422 30.73 -19.68 23.76
C GLU A 422 31.94 -20.11 22.91
N GLU A 423 31.94 -19.81 21.61
CA GLU A 423 33.06 -20.10 20.72
C GLU A 423 34.34 -19.35 21.14
N LEU A 424 34.22 -18.06 21.49
CA LEU A 424 35.33 -17.24 21.96
C LEU A 424 35.89 -17.73 23.30
N GLU A 425 35.03 -18.10 24.25
CA GLU A 425 35.45 -18.68 25.52
C GLU A 425 36.24 -19.97 25.29
N ARG A 426 35.75 -20.88 24.44
CA ARG A 426 36.46 -22.12 24.10
C ARG A 426 37.83 -21.85 23.48
N PHE A 427 37.95 -20.83 22.63
CA PHE A 427 39.24 -20.43 22.07
C PHE A 427 40.21 -19.91 23.14
N GLU A 428 39.77 -19.05 24.05
CA GLU A 428 40.62 -18.49 25.10
C GLU A 428 41.12 -19.54 26.11
N TYR A 429 40.27 -20.52 26.46
CA TYR A 429 40.63 -21.61 27.38
C TYR A 429 41.44 -22.72 26.70
N GLY A 430 41.21 -22.98 25.41
CA GLY A 430 42.01 -23.93 24.63
C GLY A 430 43.44 -23.45 24.34
N SER A 431 43.65 -22.13 24.22
CA SER A 431 44.95 -21.52 23.91
C SER A 431 45.90 -21.41 25.10
N LYS A 432 45.41 -21.59 26.33
CA LYS A 432 46.21 -21.54 27.58
C LYS A 432 46.65 -22.93 28.07
N GLY A 433 46.34 -23.99 27.31
CA GLY A 433 46.61 -25.39 27.65
C GLY A 433 47.78 -26.04 26.90
N GLU A 434 48.48 -25.32 26.03
CA GLU A 434 49.76 -25.70 25.41
C GLU A 434 50.86 -24.72 25.85
#